data_AF-A0A1G0ME86-F1
#
_entry.id   AF-A0A1G0ME86-F1
#
_cell.length_a   1.000
_cell.length_b   1.000
_cell.length_c   1.000
_cell.angle_alpha   90.00
_cell.angle_beta   90.00
_cell.angle_gamma   90.00
#
_symmetry.space_group_name_H-M   'P 1'
#
loop_
_entity.id
_entity.type
_entity.pdbx_description
1 polymer ?
#
loop_
_entity_poly.entity_id
_entity_poly.type
_entity_poly.pdbx_seq_one_letter_code
_entity_poly.pdbx_strand_id
1 'polypeptide(L)'
;MDGYKTLYGILETALKQAGEESGMLLGQELSIALSDSLATSKASYFGTLDDGCFVLGVDSSESYTGQFYLVFSLRDAIVMSSILLGIPPARIQEKKRLSIIENDDIDAFSEIANMINGAFNTVFQGSLPNKIRLKLLSPKKYIPEIDQLSEEEPLPDGEYLMFRSKLELPGQEMNHLDVMIPVALGNIYDPPQEMPEPEVDTGLAGGAGADGQDAESAGGDSGASKAPGDAERLGEDVAGGIDSIVILEDNTEERQQIATLVEFTRFQIVEGTLNADIKELFAGRNVRLVIIGSRDADDRELAVCIKVNALCQDSPPPIIMSAECWTRTAVLKALKYGARDIIIKPCSGDDVIAKIRRYCHLPAN
;
A
#
# COMPACT_ATOMS: atom_id res chain seq x y z
N MET A 1 7.85 1.59 2.23
CA MET A 1 8.48 2.52 1.28
C MET A 1 9.94 2.70 1.64
N ASP A 2 10.85 2.35 0.74
CA ASP A 2 12.27 2.70 0.88
C ASP A 2 12.42 4.21 0.66
N GLY A 3 12.78 4.97 1.69
CA GLY A 3 13.13 6.39 1.56
C GLY A 3 12.62 7.34 2.67
N TYR A 4 11.41 7.13 3.21
CA TYR A 4 10.76 8.08 4.14
C TYR A 4 10.70 7.58 5.59
N LYS A 5 11.83 7.13 6.15
CA LYS A 5 11.89 6.51 7.48
C LYS A 5 11.63 7.50 8.62
N THR A 6 12.16 8.72 8.53
CA THR A 6 11.97 9.77 9.53
C THR A 6 10.51 10.20 9.54
N LEU A 7 9.94 10.46 8.36
CA LEU A 7 8.55 10.87 8.23
C LEU A 7 7.60 9.79 8.75
N TYR A 8 7.86 8.51 8.44
CA TYR A 8 7.08 7.39 8.97
C TYR A 8 7.08 7.38 10.50
N GLY A 9 8.24 7.50 11.15
CA GLY A 9 8.34 7.51 12.62
C GLY A 9 7.66 8.71 13.28
N ILE A 10 7.74 9.89 12.65
CA ILE A 10 7.02 11.10 13.10
C ILE A 10 5.51 10.84 13.04
N LEU A 11 5.01 10.32 11.91
CA LEU A 11 3.58 10.05 11.74
C LEU A 11 3.09 8.96 12.68
N GLU A 12 3.83 7.88 12.88
CA GLU A 12 3.48 6.81 13.83
C GLU A 12 3.29 7.38 15.25
N THR A 13 4.21 8.24 15.69
CA THR A 13 4.14 8.90 17.01
C THR A 13 2.98 9.88 17.07
N ALA A 14 2.78 10.70 16.03
CA ALA A 14 1.71 11.68 15.96
C ALA A 14 0.31 11.04 15.96
N LEU A 15 0.13 9.96 15.20
CA LEU A 15 -1.13 9.21 15.13
C LEU A 15 -1.45 8.55 16.48
N LYS A 16 -0.46 7.94 17.13
CA LYS A 16 -0.66 7.37 18.46
C LYS A 16 -1.11 8.43 19.47
N GLN A 17 -0.41 9.57 19.53
CA GLN A 17 -0.79 10.68 20.42
C GLN A 17 -2.17 11.23 20.06
N ALA A 18 -2.48 11.36 18.77
CA ALA A 18 -3.79 11.81 18.30
C ALA A 18 -4.92 10.88 18.76
N GLY A 19 -4.71 9.56 18.75
CA GLY A 19 -5.66 8.58 19.27
C GLY A 19 -5.94 8.76 20.75
N GLU A 20 -4.88 8.88 21.56
CA GLU A 20 -4.98 9.08 23.01
C GLU A 20 -5.74 10.38 23.36
N GLU A 21 -5.37 11.51 22.74
CA GLU A 21 -5.99 12.81 22.98
C GLU A 21 -7.44 12.88 22.47
N SER A 22 -7.69 12.33 21.29
CA SER A 22 -9.05 12.29 20.72
C SER A 22 -9.95 11.32 21.49
N GLY A 23 -9.42 10.21 22.00
CA GLY A 23 -10.15 9.29 22.88
C GLY A 23 -10.56 9.97 24.20
N MET A 24 -9.65 10.74 24.81
CA MET A 24 -9.98 11.55 25.98
C MET A 24 -11.12 12.54 25.69
N LEU A 25 -11.09 13.20 24.53
CA LEU A 25 -12.17 14.11 24.09
C LEU A 25 -13.51 13.38 23.92
N LEU A 26 -13.49 12.19 23.31
CA LEU A 26 -14.69 11.37 23.09
C LEU A 26 -15.21 10.70 24.38
N GLY A 27 -14.43 10.70 25.46
CA GLY A 27 -14.73 9.98 26.69
C GLY A 27 -14.70 8.45 26.51
N GLN A 28 -13.99 7.95 25.50
CA GLN A 28 -13.88 6.53 25.15
C GLN A 28 -12.48 6.22 24.61
N GLU A 29 -12.09 4.95 24.62
CA GLU A 29 -10.81 4.54 24.03
C GLU A 29 -10.85 4.70 22.50
N LEU A 30 -9.87 5.39 21.94
CA LEU A 30 -9.64 5.48 20.50
C LEU A 30 -8.17 5.19 20.23
N SER A 31 -7.89 4.24 19.35
CA SER A 31 -6.53 3.96 18.89
C SER A 31 -6.41 4.34 17.42
N ILE A 32 -5.24 4.89 17.07
CA ILE A 32 -4.87 5.19 15.68
C ILE A 32 -3.46 4.63 15.49
N ALA A 33 -3.35 3.58 14.68
CA ALA A 33 -2.10 2.87 14.45
C ALA A 33 -1.72 2.92 12.97
N LEU A 34 -0.51 3.36 12.67
CA LEU A 34 0.02 3.35 11.30
C LEU A 34 0.18 1.90 10.82
N SER A 35 -0.40 1.58 9.67
CA SER A 35 -0.46 0.21 9.14
C SER A 35 0.50 0.00 7.97
N ASP A 36 0.34 0.80 6.91
CA ASP A 36 1.19 0.72 5.72
C ASP A 36 1.39 2.09 5.08
N SER A 37 2.25 2.13 4.07
CA SER A 37 2.50 3.33 3.29
C SER A 37 2.76 2.98 1.82
N LEU A 38 2.19 3.75 0.91
CA LEU A 38 2.31 3.56 -0.54
C LEU A 38 2.28 4.89 -1.30
N ALA A 39 2.84 4.89 -2.50
CA ALA A 39 2.69 6.00 -3.43
C ALA A 39 1.34 5.90 -4.14
N THR A 40 0.65 7.03 -4.29
CA THR A 40 -0.63 7.12 -4.99
C THR A 40 -0.77 8.47 -5.66
N SER A 41 -1.77 8.60 -6.52
CA SER A 41 -2.20 9.88 -7.08
C SER A 41 -3.64 10.17 -6.68
N LYS A 42 -4.06 11.43 -6.80
CA LYS A 42 -5.46 11.82 -6.59
C LYS A 42 -6.42 10.96 -7.44
N ALA A 43 -6.10 10.78 -8.72
CA ALA A 43 -6.93 10.00 -9.63
C ALA A 43 -7.04 8.53 -9.18
N SER A 44 -5.93 7.92 -8.71
CA SER A 44 -5.95 6.56 -8.18
C SER A 44 -6.72 6.44 -6.88
N TYR A 45 -6.56 7.41 -5.97
CA TYR A 45 -7.22 7.41 -4.66
C TYR A 45 -8.73 7.64 -4.78
N PHE A 46 -9.16 8.76 -5.38
CA PHE A 46 -10.59 9.09 -5.49
C PHE A 46 -11.29 8.29 -6.60
N GLY A 47 -10.56 7.81 -7.60
CA GLY A 47 -11.10 6.95 -8.66
C GLY A 47 -11.49 5.55 -8.17
N THR A 48 -11.01 5.11 -7.00
CA THR A 48 -11.35 3.82 -6.38
C THR A 48 -12.25 3.95 -5.15
N LEU A 49 -12.60 5.18 -4.76
CA LEU A 49 -13.41 5.45 -3.58
C LEU A 49 -14.89 5.17 -3.86
N ASP A 50 -15.51 4.31 -3.05
CA ASP A 50 -16.93 3.92 -3.19
C ASP A 50 -17.83 4.60 -2.15
N ASP A 51 -17.29 4.95 -0.98
CA ASP A 51 -18.02 5.63 0.09
C ASP A 51 -17.56 7.10 0.20
N GLY A 52 -18.46 7.98 0.67
CA GLY A 52 -18.10 9.39 0.91
C GLY A 52 -16.98 9.53 1.95
N CYS A 53 -16.24 10.63 1.88
CA CYS A 53 -15.16 10.95 2.80
C CYS A 53 -15.15 12.43 3.21
N PHE A 54 -14.44 12.72 4.28
CA PHE A 54 -13.96 14.06 4.59
C PHE A 54 -12.49 14.17 4.25
N VAL A 55 -12.15 15.24 3.53
CA VAL A 55 -10.78 15.64 3.25
C VAL A 55 -10.49 16.91 4.05
N LEU A 56 -9.49 16.86 4.91
CA LEU A 56 -9.08 17.98 5.75
C LEU A 56 -7.68 18.39 5.33
N GLY A 57 -7.53 19.62 4.82
CA GLY A 57 -6.21 20.19 4.54
C GLY A 57 -5.51 20.59 5.83
N VAL A 58 -4.20 20.39 5.89
CA VAL A 58 -3.32 20.84 6.96
C VAL A 58 -2.23 21.69 6.33
N ASP A 59 -2.31 23.00 6.54
CA ASP A 59 -1.29 23.94 6.09
C ASP A 59 -0.06 23.82 6.97
N SER A 60 1.06 23.47 6.35
CA SER A 60 2.39 23.51 6.94
C SER A 60 3.06 24.81 6.56
N SER A 61 3.61 25.51 7.56
CA SER A 61 4.24 26.82 7.41
C SER A 61 5.56 26.88 8.17
N GLU A 62 6.24 28.04 8.09
CA GLU A 62 7.61 28.29 8.57
C GLU A 62 8.66 27.61 7.68
N SER A 63 9.49 26.72 8.22
CA SER A 63 10.59 26.10 7.45
C SER A 63 10.14 24.97 6.53
N TYR A 64 8.89 24.53 6.66
CA TYR A 64 8.29 23.45 5.87
C TYR A 64 7.00 23.98 5.25
N THR A 65 7.11 24.59 4.08
CA THR A 65 5.94 25.20 3.42
C THR A 65 5.27 24.19 2.48
N GLY A 66 3.97 23.99 2.67
CA GLY A 66 3.16 23.13 1.83
C GLY A 66 1.85 22.77 2.52
N GLN A 67 1.08 21.87 1.92
CA GLN A 67 -0.16 21.37 2.49
C GLN A 67 -0.17 19.84 2.37
N PHE A 68 -0.64 19.16 3.42
CA PHE A 68 -0.97 17.74 3.36
C PHE A 68 -2.43 17.53 3.80
N TYR A 69 -2.96 16.32 3.64
CA TYR A 69 -4.37 16.06 3.86
C TYR A 69 -4.59 14.87 4.79
N LEU A 70 -5.60 14.99 5.64
CA LEU A 70 -6.15 13.89 6.42
C LEU A 70 -7.47 13.47 5.75
N VAL A 71 -7.62 12.18 5.45
CA VAL A 71 -8.84 11.65 4.82
C VAL A 71 -9.49 10.64 5.75
N PHE A 72 -10.74 10.92 6.12
CA PHE A 72 -11.57 10.04 6.93
C PHE A 72 -12.76 9.56 6.12
N SER A 73 -13.19 8.32 6.32
CA SER A 73 -14.48 7.90 5.79
C SER A 73 -15.60 8.74 6.41
N LEU A 74 -16.63 9.08 5.62
CA LEU A 74 -17.78 9.85 6.10
C LEU A 74 -18.49 9.12 7.25
N ARG A 75 -18.53 7.79 7.19
CA ARG A 75 -19.15 6.95 8.22
C ARG A 75 -18.41 7.05 9.55
N ASP A 76 -17.08 7.05 9.54
CA ASP A 76 -16.29 7.16 10.77
C ASP A 76 -16.40 8.56 11.37
N ALA A 77 -16.39 9.60 10.53
CA ALA A 77 -16.63 10.97 10.97
C ALA A 77 -18.00 11.11 11.66
N ILE A 78 -19.07 10.54 11.07
CA ILE A 78 -20.42 10.51 11.66
C ILE A 78 -20.43 9.79 13.01
N VAL A 79 -19.73 8.66 13.13
CA VAL A 79 -19.67 7.90 14.39
C VAL A 79 -18.98 8.72 15.47
N MET A 80 -17.79 9.26 15.17
CA MET A 80 -17.01 10.02 16.14
C MET A 80 -17.71 11.33 16.55
N SER A 81 -18.28 12.07 15.59
CA SER A 81 -19.04 13.29 15.89
C SER A 81 -20.28 12.99 16.74
N SER A 82 -21.02 11.93 16.40
CA SER A 82 -22.25 11.57 17.12
C SER A 82 -21.95 11.11 18.55
N ILE A 83 -20.81 10.46 18.79
CA ILE A 83 -20.36 10.11 20.14
C ILE A 83 -20.07 11.38 20.95
N LEU A 84 -19.31 12.32 20.36
CA LEU A 84 -18.99 13.58 21.02
C LEU A 84 -20.26 14.39 21.38
N LEU A 85 -21.25 14.37 20.51
CA LEU A 85 -22.56 15.01 20.72
C LEU A 85 -23.47 14.25 21.71
N GLY A 86 -23.06 13.09 22.22
CA GLY A 86 -23.84 12.28 23.16
C GLY A 86 -25.06 11.60 22.53
N ILE A 87 -25.03 11.34 21.23
CA ILE A 87 -26.14 10.67 20.52
C ILE A 87 -26.24 9.20 20.97
N PRO A 88 -27.45 8.67 21.24
CA PRO A 88 -27.61 7.28 21.65
C PRO A 88 -27.13 6.28 20.58
N PRO A 89 -26.50 5.14 20.94
CA PRO A 89 -25.87 4.21 19.99
C PRO A 89 -26.77 3.72 18.85
N ALA A 90 -28.06 3.45 19.13
CA ALA A 90 -29.00 3.02 18.09
C ALA A 90 -29.18 4.07 16.99
N ARG A 91 -29.19 5.36 17.35
CA ARG A 91 -29.30 6.47 16.41
C ARG A 91 -27.97 6.72 15.69
N ILE A 92 -26.84 6.48 16.33
CA ILE A 92 -25.52 6.51 15.67
C ILE A 92 -25.47 5.49 14.54
N GLN A 93 -25.88 4.24 14.78
CA GLN A 93 -25.88 3.21 13.74
C GLN A 93 -26.82 3.55 12.58
N GLU A 94 -27.97 4.16 12.88
CA GLU A 94 -28.87 4.66 11.83
C GLU A 94 -28.23 5.77 11.01
N LYS A 95 -27.65 6.80 11.65
CA LYS A 95 -26.95 7.90 10.96
C LYS A 95 -25.78 7.37 10.12
N LYS A 96 -24.97 6.44 10.64
CA LYS A 96 -23.87 5.79 9.94
C LYS A 96 -24.36 5.04 8.70
N ARG A 97 -25.40 4.21 8.84
CA ARG A 97 -25.97 3.39 7.76
C ARG A 97 -26.57 4.25 6.65
N LEU A 98 -27.25 5.33 7.02
CA LEU A 98 -27.89 6.25 6.08
C LEU A 98 -26.98 7.38 5.61
N SER A 99 -25.74 7.46 6.13
CA SER A 99 -24.79 8.55 5.88
C SER A 99 -25.41 9.94 6.13
N ILE A 100 -26.19 10.06 7.20
CA ILE A 100 -26.83 11.30 7.62
C ILE A 100 -25.81 12.13 8.39
N ILE A 101 -25.54 13.32 7.88
CA ILE A 101 -24.67 14.31 8.50
C ILE A 101 -25.35 15.67 8.55
N GLU A 102 -25.28 16.30 9.71
CA GLU A 102 -25.88 17.58 10.06
C GLU A 102 -24.76 18.59 10.38
N ASN A 103 -25.08 19.89 10.46
CA ASN A 103 -24.06 20.90 10.74
C ASN A 103 -23.38 20.68 12.10
N ASP A 104 -24.14 20.28 13.12
CA ASP A 104 -23.62 19.95 14.45
C ASP A 104 -22.60 18.80 14.39
N ASP A 105 -22.79 17.83 13.49
CA ASP A 105 -21.82 16.75 13.29
C ASP A 105 -20.51 17.27 12.69
N ILE A 106 -20.59 18.21 11.75
CA ILE A 106 -19.41 18.81 11.10
C ILE A 106 -18.62 19.64 12.11
N ASP A 107 -19.29 20.40 12.96
CA ASP A 107 -18.66 21.20 14.01
C ASP A 107 -18.00 20.29 15.06
N ALA A 108 -18.70 19.27 15.54
CA ALA A 108 -18.15 18.27 16.47
C ALA A 108 -16.98 17.50 15.86
N PHE A 109 -17.08 17.09 14.60
CA PHE A 109 -15.97 16.44 13.90
C PHE A 109 -14.77 17.37 13.72
N SER A 110 -15.00 18.66 13.47
CA SER A 110 -13.93 19.66 13.38
C SER A 110 -13.19 19.84 14.71
N GLU A 111 -13.86 19.68 15.85
CA GLU A 111 -13.22 19.68 17.17
C GLU A 111 -12.27 18.47 17.32
N ILE A 112 -12.73 17.29 16.93
CA ILE A 112 -11.92 16.05 16.95
C ILE A 112 -10.72 16.19 16.00
N ALA A 113 -10.95 16.68 14.78
CA ALA A 113 -9.87 16.91 13.83
C ALA A 113 -8.84 17.93 14.32
N ASN A 114 -9.27 18.97 15.05
CA ASN A 114 -8.36 19.92 15.68
C ASN A 114 -7.51 19.25 16.77
N MET A 115 -8.07 18.30 17.52
CA MET A 115 -7.29 17.50 18.48
C MET A 115 -6.20 16.70 17.76
N ILE A 116 -6.56 15.99 16.69
CA ILE A 116 -5.60 15.24 15.85
C ILE A 116 -4.52 16.17 15.29
N ASN A 117 -4.89 17.33 14.74
CA ASN A 117 -3.92 18.31 14.24
C ASN A 117 -3.03 18.88 15.36
N GLY A 118 -3.55 19.03 16.58
CA GLY A 118 -2.79 19.44 17.75
C GLY A 118 -1.68 18.46 18.12
N ALA A 119 -2.00 17.16 18.13
CA ALA A 119 -1.03 16.09 18.31
C ALA A 119 0.04 16.09 17.21
N PHE A 120 -0.39 16.19 15.93
CA PHE A 120 0.54 16.32 14.80
C PHE A 120 1.47 17.53 14.97
N ASN A 121 0.92 18.70 15.27
CA ASN A 121 1.72 19.91 15.43
C ASN A 121 2.77 19.75 16.56
N THR A 122 2.39 19.12 17.68
CA THR A 122 3.29 18.88 18.82
C THR A 122 4.43 17.93 18.44
N VAL A 123 4.11 16.80 17.80
CA VAL A 123 5.11 15.79 17.43
C VAL A 123 6.03 16.30 16.32
N PHE A 124 5.49 16.96 15.30
CA PHE A 124 6.30 17.55 14.23
C PHE A 124 7.26 18.62 14.77
N GLN A 125 6.81 19.50 15.70
CA GLN A 125 7.68 20.48 16.33
C GLN A 125 8.78 19.87 17.19
N GLY A 126 8.51 18.74 17.85
CA GLY A 126 9.49 18.05 18.68
C GLY A 126 10.50 17.22 17.88
N SER A 127 10.13 16.77 16.67
CA SER A 127 10.90 15.81 15.89
C SER A 127 11.71 16.44 14.76
N LEU A 128 11.26 17.56 14.21
CA LEU A 128 11.93 18.23 13.09
C LEU A 128 12.99 19.24 13.60
N PRO A 129 14.13 19.40 12.88
CA PRO A 129 15.22 20.27 13.31
C PRO A 129 14.88 21.77 13.25
N ASN A 130 13.93 22.14 12.39
CA ASN A 130 13.50 23.52 12.17
C ASN A 130 12.06 23.73 12.63
N LYS A 131 11.68 24.99 12.85
CA LYS A 131 10.32 25.33 13.27
C LYS A 131 9.29 24.98 12.20
N ILE A 132 8.18 24.44 12.66
CA ILE A 132 7.00 24.12 11.86
C ILE A 132 5.74 24.57 12.62
N ARG A 133 4.74 25.00 11.87
CA ARG A 133 3.40 25.24 12.39
C ARG A 133 2.39 24.61 11.44
N LEU A 134 1.54 23.76 12.00
CA LEU A 134 0.45 23.10 11.30
C LEU A 134 -0.88 23.79 11.63
N LYS A 135 -1.64 24.14 10.60
CA LYS A 135 -2.97 24.74 10.73
C LYS A 135 -3.99 23.89 9.96
N LEU A 136 -4.96 23.36 10.69
CA LEU A 136 -6.08 22.62 10.11
C LEU A 136 -7.03 23.55 9.34
N LEU A 137 -7.47 23.10 8.17
CA LEU A 137 -8.53 23.72 7.37
C LEU A 137 -9.87 23.00 7.61
N SER A 138 -10.96 23.69 7.27
CA SER A 138 -12.30 23.13 7.40
C SER A 138 -12.46 21.82 6.61
N PRO A 139 -13.14 20.80 7.17
CA PRO A 139 -13.39 19.55 6.48
C PRO A 139 -14.20 19.77 5.20
N LYS A 140 -13.74 19.20 4.09
CA LYS A 140 -14.47 19.18 2.82
C LYS A 140 -15.07 17.81 2.63
N LYS A 141 -16.39 17.76 2.46
CA LYS A 141 -17.09 16.52 2.12
C LYS A 141 -16.89 16.23 0.64
N TYR A 142 -16.55 14.99 0.32
CA TYR A 142 -16.53 14.46 -1.04
C TYR A 142 -17.36 13.18 -1.09
N ILE A 143 -18.30 13.11 -2.03
CA ILE A 143 -19.12 11.94 -2.28
C ILE A 143 -18.83 11.46 -3.71
N PRO A 144 -18.28 10.25 -3.88
CA PRO A 144 -18.09 9.64 -5.19
C PRO A 144 -19.38 9.68 -6.03
N GLU A 145 -19.23 9.83 -7.35
CA GLU A 145 -20.33 9.90 -8.34
C GLU A 145 -21.24 11.13 -8.26
N ILE A 146 -21.30 11.83 -7.13
CA ILE A 146 -22.08 13.06 -6.95
C ILE A 146 -21.19 14.29 -7.15
N ASP A 147 -20.05 14.33 -6.48
CA ASP A 147 -19.12 15.45 -6.54
C ASP A 147 -18.13 15.27 -7.70
N GLN A 148 -17.84 16.35 -8.43
CA GLN A 148 -16.89 16.32 -9.54
C GLN A 148 -15.46 16.56 -9.02
N LEU A 149 -14.52 15.76 -9.51
CA LEU A 149 -13.09 16.02 -9.34
C LEU A 149 -12.71 17.20 -10.25
N SER A 150 -12.21 18.29 -9.66
CA SER A 150 -11.53 19.37 -10.38
C SER A 150 -10.02 19.22 -10.22
N GLU A 151 -9.19 20.13 -10.74
CA GLU A 151 -7.74 20.07 -10.51
C GLU A 151 -7.36 20.35 -9.05
N GLU A 152 -8.14 21.15 -8.33
CA GLU A 152 -7.83 21.64 -6.97
C GLU A 152 -8.62 20.91 -5.87
N GLU A 153 -9.75 20.29 -6.21
CA GLU A 153 -10.68 19.69 -5.25
C GLU A 153 -10.87 18.18 -5.49
N PRO A 154 -11.07 17.38 -4.42
CA PRO A 154 -11.07 17.77 -3.00
C PRO A 154 -9.67 18.02 -2.42
N LEU A 155 -8.63 17.67 -3.18
CA LEU A 155 -7.23 18.05 -2.98
C LEU A 155 -6.57 18.25 -4.35
N PRO A 156 -5.43 18.95 -4.46
CA PRO A 156 -4.76 19.23 -5.73
C PRO A 156 -4.29 17.98 -6.47
N ASP A 157 -4.27 18.04 -7.79
CA ASP A 157 -3.66 17.01 -8.63
C ASP A 157 -2.17 16.85 -8.31
N GLY A 158 -1.70 15.60 -8.24
CA GLY A 158 -0.30 15.30 -7.95
C GLY A 158 -0.07 13.89 -7.41
N GLU A 159 1.20 13.61 -7.14
CA GLU A 159 1.68 12.39 -6.51
C GLU A 159 1.79 12.58 -5.00
N TYR A 160 1.32 11.57 -4.27
CA TYR A 160 1.19 11.57 -2.83
C TYR A 160 1.84 10.34 -2.22
N LEU A 161 2.49 10.55 -1.08
CA LEU A 161 2.79 9.52 -0.10
C LEU A 161 1.54 9.34 0.75
N MET A 162 0.91 8.18 0.64
CA MET A 162 -0.24 7.81 1.45
C MET A 162 0.22 6.94 2.61
N PHE A 163 -0.08 7.39 3.83
CA PHE A 163 0.16 6.65 5.06
C PHE A 163 -1.18 6.22 5.63
N ARG A 164 -1.47 4.92 5.60
CA ARG A 164 -2.74 4.36 6.01
C ARG A 164 -2.70 3.97 7.47
N SER A 165 -3.68 4.45 8.24
CA SER A 165 -3.75 4.22 9.67
C SER A 165 -5.03 3.51 10.04
N LYS A 166 -4.94 2.44 10.82
CA LYS A 166 -6.09 1.73 11.35
C LYS A 166 -6.68 2.53 12.50
N LEU A 167 -7.98 2.83 12.44
CA LEU A 167 -8.74 3.38 13.55
C LEU A 167 -9.39 2.22 14.32
N GLU A 168 -9.33 2.25 15.65
CA GLU A 168 -10.10 1.31 16.47
C GLU A 168 -10.83 2.06 17.59
N LEU A 169 -12.13 1.78 17.68
CA LEU A 169 -13.04 2.37 18.66
C LEU A 169 -13.93 1.22 19.17
N PRO A 170 -13.95 0.93 20.49
CA PRO A 170 -14.67 -0.22 21.01
C PRO A 170 -16.14 -0.29 20.58
N GLY A 171 -16.54 -1.46 20.07
CA GLY A 171 -17.91 -1.69 19.60
C GLY A 171 -18.27 -1.00 18.29
N GLN A 172 -17.31 -0.42 17.58
CA GLN A 172 -17.50 0.20 16.27
C GLN A 172 -16.57 -0.42 15.23
N GLU A 173 -17.12 -0.75 14.08
CA GLU A 173 -16.31 -1.05 12.89
C GLU A 173 -15.87 0.27 12.26
N MET A 174 -14.56 0.52 12.23
CA MET A 174 -13.97 1.74 11.67
C MET A 174 -13.19 1.44 10.41
N ASN A 175 -13.10 2.40 9.48
CA ASN A 175 -12.19 2.32 8.35
C ASN A 175 -10.84 2.93 8.70
N HIS A 176 -10.03 3.20 7.67
CA HIS A 176 -8.72 3.81 7.85
C HIS A 176 -8.81 5.34 7.88
N LEU A 177 -7.86 5.93 8.58
CA LEU A 177 -7.43 7.31 8.39
C LEU A 177 -6.24 7.29 7.43
N ASP A 178 -6.41 7.90 6.26
CA ASP A 178 -5.33 8.04 5.28
C ASP A 178 -4.71 9.44 5.39
N VAL A 179 -3.40 9.51 5.59
CA VAL A 179 -2.62 10.75 5.57
C VAL A 179 -1.95 10.88 4.20
N MET A 180 -2.35 11.90 3.44
CA MET A 180 -1.90 12.14 2.07
C MET A 180 -0.91 13.32 2.05
N ILE A 181 0.38 13.02 1.89
CA ILE A 181 1.45 14.03 1.87
C ILE A 181 1.97 14.15 0.43
N PRO A 182 1.90 15.32 -0.23
CA PRO A 182 2.52 15.50 -1.54
C PRO A 182 4.00 15.10 -1.50
N VAL A 183 4.47 14.37 -2.52
CA VAL A 183 5.87 13.90 -2.56
C VAL A 183 6.87 15.04 -2.37
N ALA A 184 6.59 16.21 -2.96
CA ALA A 184 7.41 17.41 -2.79
C ALA A 184 7.54 17.84 -1.32
N LEU A 185 6.45 17.79 -0.55
CA LEU A 185 6.47 18.12 0.88
C LEU A 185 7.12 17.01 1.70
N GLY A 186 6.87 15.74 1.36
CA GLY A 186 7.53 14.58 1.97
C GLY A 186 9.05 14.66 1.89
N ASN A 187 9.59 15.08 0.74
CA ASN A 187 11.03 15.29 0.53
C ASN A 187 11.61 16.44 1.37
N ILE A 188 10.79 17.40 1.82
CA ILE A 188 11.25 18.47 2.72
C ILE A 188 11.28 17.95 4.16
N TYR A 189 10.29 17.14 4.56
CA TYR A 189 10.25 16.53 5.90
C TYR A 189 11.33 15.47 6.11
N ASP A 190 11.60 14.66 5.09
CA ASP A 190 12.58 13.59 5.11
C ASP A 190 13.34 13.57 3.79
N PRO A 191 14.38 14.42 3.68
CA PRO A 191 15.19 14.52 2.47
C PRO A 191 15.77 13.15 2.08
N PRO A 192 15.65 12.72 0.81
CA PRO A 192 16.26 11.49 0.35
C PRO A 192 17.76 11.50 0.66
N GLN A 193 18.28 10.42 1.25
CA GLN A 193 19.72 10.29 1.40
C GLN A 193 20.34 10.22 0.00
N GLU A 194 21.21 11.17 -0.33
CA GLU A 194 22.00 11.13 -1.55
C GLU A 194 22.79 9.82 -1.58
N MET A 195 22.42 8.91 -2.48
CA MET A 195 23.34 7.84 -2.88
C MET A 195 24.54 8.54 -3.54
N PRO A 196 25.78 8.22 -3.18
CA PRO A 196 26.94 8.81 -3.84
C PRO A 196 26.80 8.56 -5.34
N GLU A 197 26.82 9.63 -6.12
CA GLU A 197 26.87 9.54 -7.58
C GLU A 197 28.05 8.63 -7.95
N PRO A 198 27.89 7.68 -8.89
CA PRO A 198 29.01 6.91 -9.38
C PRO A 198 30.01 7.89 -9.99
N GLU A 199 31.21 7.94 -9.41
CA GLU A 199 32.32 8.72 -9.97
C GLU A 199 32.46 8.36 -11.44
N VAL A 200 32.19 9.35 -12.29
CA VAL A 200 32.39 9.24 -13.73
C VAL A 200 33.90 9.23 -13.95
N ASP A 201 34.47 8.03 -14.07
CA ASP A 201 35.87 7.81 -14.44
C ASP A 201 36.13 8.44 -15.81
N THR A 202 36.65 9.67 -15.80
CA THR A 202 37.14 10.38 -16.98
C THR A 202 38.61 10.04 -17.17
N GLY A 203 38.89 8.79 -17.50
CA GLY A 203 40.18 8.37 -18.00
C GLY A 203 40.38 8.84 -19.44
N LEU A 204 41.21 9.86 -19.66
CA LEU A 204 42.01 10.02 -20.90
C LEU A 204 43.25 10.91 -20.67
N ALA A 205 44.36 10.20 -20.48
CA ALA A 205 45.73 10.39 -20.97
C ALA A 205 46.26 11.78 -21.42
N GLY A 206 47.43 12.10 -20.86
CA GLY A 206 48.55 12.82 -21.49
C GLY A 206 48.86 14.17 -20.82
N GLY A 207 50.05 14.47 -20.32
CA GLY A 207 51.34 13.80 -20.30
C GLY A 207 52.46 14.83 -20.05
N ALA A 208 53.53 14.36 -19.39
CA ALA A 208 54.92 14.85 -19.43
C ALA A 208 55.43 15.98 -18.50
N GLY A 209 56.52 15.65 -17.78
CA GLY A 209 57.59 16.52 -17.25
C GLY A 209 57.77 16.38 -15.73
N ALA A 210 58.61 15.47 -15.19
CA ALA A 210 60.08 15.58 -14.95
C ALA A 210 60.43 16.78 -14.05
N ASP A 211 61.19 16.75 -12.95
CA ASP A 211 62.16 15.89 -12.24
C ASP A 211 62.01 16.23 -10.73
N GLY A 212 62.52 15.57 -9.70
CA GLY A 212 63.48 14.49 -9.47
C GLY A 212 63.87 14.54 -7.97
N GLN A 213 64.26 13.36 -7.42
CA GLN A 213 65.15 13.13 -6.25
C GLN A 213 64.75 13.73 -4.87
N ASP A 214 64.97 13.12 -3.70
CA ASP A 214 65.54 11.84 -3.25
C ASP A 214 65.26 11.70 -1.74
N ALA A 215 65.53 10.50 -1.20
CA ALA A 215 65.73 10.11 0.22
C ALA A 215 64.47 9.70 1.01
N GLU A 216 64.17 8.40 1.14
CA GLU A 216 64.76 7.39 2.05
C GLU A 216 64.39 7.56 3.54
N SER A 217 63.53 6.66 4.03
CA SER A 217 63.67 5.87 5.26
C SER A 217 62.38 5.06 5.44
N ALA A 218 62.30 3.79 5.05
CA ALA A 218 62.82 2.58 5.71
C ALA A 218 61.95 2.08 6.90
N GLY A 219 61.50 0.83 6.77
CA GLY A 219 60.81 -0.03 7.76
C GLY A 219 59.32 -0.18 7.47
N GLY A 220 58.80 -1.24 6.82
CA GLY A 220 59.00 -2.67 7.06
C GLY A 220 58.05 -3.12 8.18
N ASP A 221 57.15 -4.10 8.07
CA ASP A 221 57.09 -5.29 7.24
C ASP A 221 55.72 -5.99 7.40
N SER A 222 55.31 -6.69 6.33
CA SER A 222 54.44 -7.87 6.21
C SER A 222 53.01 -7.92 6.81
N GLY A 223 51.98 -8.36 6.06
CA GLY A 223 52.06 -9.22 4.89
C GLY A 223 50.75 -9.55 4.17
N ALA A 224 50.99 -9.97 2.94
CA ALA A 224 50.29 -10.98 2.13
C ALA A 224 48.81 -10.79 1.77
N SER A 225 48.64 -10.35 0.52
CA SER A 225 47.57 -10.62 -0.43
C SER A 225 47.00 -12.06 -0.40
N LYS A 226 45.68 -12.17 -0.58
CA LYS A 226 45.04 -13.06 -1.57
C LYS A 226 43.57 -12.69 -1.76
N ALA A 227 43.22 -12.39 -3.01
CA ALA A 227 41.84 -12.34 -3.52
C ALA A 227 41.34 -13.77 -3.86
N PRO A 228 40.15 -13.90 -4.47
CA PRO A 228 38.87 -14.19 -3.84
C PRO A 228 38.45 -15.66 -4.05
N GLY A 229 37.68 -16.22 -3.11
CA GLY A 229 37.11 -17.55 -3.22
C GLY A 229 35.60 -17.48 -3.31
N ASP A 230 35.06 -17.83 -4.47
CA ASP A 230 33.71 -18.32 -4.65
C ASP A 230 33.45 -19.47 -3.66
N ALA A 231 32.43 -19.30 -2.83
CA ALA A 231 31.81 -20.41 -2.12
C ALA A 231 30.35 -20.03 -1.83
N GLU A 232 29.49 -20.62 -2.65
CA GLU A 232 28.10 -20.95 -2.39
C GLU A 232 27.77 -20.99 -0.89
N ARG A 233 26.77 -20.20 -0.50
CA ARG A 233 25.89 -20.54 0.63
C ARG A 233 24.49 -20.78 0.10
N LEU A 234 24.32 -22.01 -0.40
CA LEU A 234 23.04 -22.69 -0.46
C LEU A 234 22.79 -23.37 0.89
N GLY A 235 21.54 -23.28 1.35
CA GLY A 235 20.97 -24.05 2.46
C GLY A 235 20.77 -23.22 3.73
N GLU A 236 19.60 -23.15 4.36
CA GLU A 236 18.47 -24.08 4.36
C GLU A 236 17.18 -23.35 4.76
N ASP A 237 16.11 -23.59 4.00
CA ASP A 237 14.80 -23.99 4.52
C ASP A 237 14.01 -24.62 3.34
N VAL A 238 14.22 -25.93 3.15
CA VAL A 238 13.56 -26.73 2.12
C VAL A 238 12.28 -27.33 2.71
N ALA A 239 11.15 -26.66 2.50
CA ALA A 239 9.87 -27.33 2.32
C ALA A 239 9.75 -27.70 0.83
N GLY A 240 10.40 -28.81 0.45
CA GLY A 240 10.57 -29.25 -0.94
C GLY A 240 9.29 -29.77 -1.57
N GLY A 241 8.43 -28.87 -2.03
CA GLY A 241 7.37 -29.17 -2.99
C GLY A 241 7.83 -28.92 -4.42
N ILE A 242 7.28 -29.64 -5.40
CA ILE A 242 7.50 -29.32 -6.82
C ILE A 242 6.89 -27.95 -7.10
N ASP A 243 7.67 -27.02 -7.68
CA ASP A 243 7.16 -25.72 -8.09
C ASP A 243 6.01 -25.91 -9.09
N SER A 244 4.82 -25.46 -8.68
CA SER A 244 3.57 -25.76 -9.39
C SER A 244 2.75 -24.51 -9.66
N ILE A 245 2.02 -24.50 -10.78
CA ILE A 245 0.97 -23.53 -11.08
C ILE A 245 -0.37 -24.26 -11.03
N VAL A 246 -1.31 -23.72 -10.24
CA VAL A 246 -2.66 -24.26 -10.16
C VAL A 246 -3.59 -23.45 -11.06
N ILE A 247 -4.37 -24.13 -11.89
CA ILE A 247 -5.37 -23.53 -12.78
C ILE A 247 -6.75 -24.04 -12.36
N LEU A 248 -7.62 -23.13 -11.94
CA LEU A 248 -9.01 -23.39 -11.56
C LEU A 248 -9.94 -22.77 -12.59
N GLU A 249 -10.58 -23.57 -13.42
CA GLU A 249 -11.49 -23.11 -14.46
C GLU A 249 -12.53 -24.20 -14.73
N ASP A 250 -13.79 -23.85 -14.86
CA ASP A 250 -14.88 -24.81 -15.09
C ASP A 250 -14.99 -25.17 -16.59
N ASN A 251 -14.68 -24.23 -17.50
CA ASN A 251 -14.62 -24.50 -18.93
C ASN A 251 -13.36 -25.32 -19.30
N THR A 252 -13.55 -26.53 -19.80
CA THR A 252 -12.44 -27.44 -20.13
C THR A 252 -11.57 -26.94 -21.29
N GLU A 253 -12.15 -26.28 -22.29
CA GLU A 253 -11.38 -25.75 -23.43
C GLU A 253 -10.49 -24.59 -23.00
N GLU A 254 -11.04 -23.64 -22.22
CA GLU A 254 -10.29 -22.50 -21.69
C GLU A 254 -9.22 -22.93 -20.69
N ARG A 255 -9.53 -23.91 -19.83
CA ARG A 255 -8.56 -24.49 -18.89
C ARG A 255 -7.35 -25.08 -19.63
N GLN A 256 -7.60 -25.81 -20.72
CA GLN A 256 -6.53 -26.39 -21.55
C GLN A 256 -5.73 -25.32 -22.30
N GLN A 257 -6.38 -24.25 -22.76
CA GLN A 257 -5.71 -23.11 -23.40
C GLN A 257 -4.76 -22.42 -22.42
N ILE A 258 -5.22 -22.12 -21.19
CA ILE A 258 -4.37 -21.53 -20.15
C ILE A 258 -3.24 -22.49 -19.77
N ALA A 259 -3.51 -23.79 -19.64
CA ALA A 259 -2.46 -24.78 -19.37
C ALA A 259 -1.36 -24.74 -20.44
N THR A 260 -1.74 -24.72 -21.72
CA THR A 260 -0.80 -24.62 -22.85
C THR A 260 0.03 -23.32 -22.79
N LEU A 261 -0.60 -22.19 -22.44
CA LEU A 261 0.07 -20.90 -22.28
C LEU A 261 1.05 -20.87 -21.10
N VAL A 262 0.93 -21.78 -20.14
CA VAL A 262 1.76 -21.83 -18.93
C VAL A 262 2.93 -22.82 -19.09
N GLU A 263 2.92 -23.71 -20.07
CA GLU A 263 3.95 -24.75 -20.27
C GLU A 263 5.38 -24.19 -20.39
N PHE A 264 5.55 -22.98 -20.92
CA PHE A 264 6.88 -22.35 -21.06
C PHE A 264 7.60 -22.15 -19.72
N THR A 265 6.86 -22.10 -18.61
CA THR A 265 7.38 -21.84 -17.26
C THR A 265 8.17 -23.02 -16.69
N ARG A 266 8.01 -24.24 -17.26
CA ARG A 266 8.56 -25.51 -16.75
C ARG A 266 8.06 -25.90 -15.34
N PHE A 267 7.09 -25.20 -14.78
CA PHE A 267 6.44 -25.60 -13.55
C PHE A 267 5.45 -26.75 -13.79
N GLN A 268 5.17 -27.52 -12.74
CA GLN A 268 4.13 -28.53 -12.81
C GLN A 268 2.76 -27.84 -12.88
N ILE A 269 1.99 -28.15 -13.92
CA ILE A 269 0.63 -27.63 -14.06
C ILE A 269 -0.33 -28.57 -13.34
N VAL A 270 -1.18 -28.00 -12.48
CA VAL A 270 -2.23 -28.71 -11.75
C VAL A 270 -3.56 -28.08 -12.10
N GLU A 271 -4.43 -28.86 -12.73
CA GLU A 271 -5.73 -28.39 -13.20
C GLU A 271 -6.87 -28.82 -12.26
N GLY A 272 -7.85 -27.94 -12.09
CA GLY A 272 -9.07 -28.22 -11.35
C GLY A 272 -10.24 -27.35 -11.79
N THR A 273 -11.44 -27.71 -11.33
CA THR A 273 -12.64 -26.88 -11.42
C THR A 273 -12.70 -25.90 -10.24
N LEU A 274 -13.54 -24.87 -10.30
CA LEU A 274 -13.76 -23.93 -9.20
C LEU A 274 -14.28 -24.60 -7.90
N ASN A 275 -14.90 -25.77 -8.03
CA ASN A 275 -15.40 -26.56 -6.90
C ASN A 275 -14.43 -27.67 -6.44
N ALA A 276 -13.22 -27.75 -7.00
CA ALA A 276 -12.24 -28.77 -6.62
C ALA A 276 -11.72 -28.58 -5.19
N ASP A 277 -11.23 -29.66 -4.56
CA ASP A 277 -10.61 -29.56 -3.24
C ASP A 277 -9.22 -28.92 -3.34
N ILE A 278 -9.14 -27.66 -2.95
CA ILE A 278 -7.92 -26.85 -2.98
C ILE A 278 -6.81 -27.50 -2.14
N LYS A 279 -7.15 -28.22 -1.06
CA LYS A 279 -6.16 -28.91 -0.22
C LYS A 279 -5.44 -30.00 -0.98
N GLU A 280 -6.17 -30.79 -1.76
CA GLU A 280 -5.59 -31.86 -2.59
C GLU A 280 -4.74 -31.28 -3.72
N LEU A 281 -5.17 -30.16 -4.31
CA LEU A 281 -4.42 -29.46 -5.35
C LEU A 281 -3.10 -28.86 -4.82
N PHE A 282 -3.04 -28.48 -3.55
CA PHE A 282 -1.85 -27.88 -2.93
C PHE A 282 -0.96 -28.91 -2.22
N ALA A 283 -1.48 -30.10 -1.90
CA ALA A 283 -0.77 -31.13 -1.14
C ALA A 283 0.57 -31.52 -1.78
N GLY A 284 1.67 -31.33 -1.04
CA GLY A 284 3.03 -31.70 -1.45
C GLY A 284 3.64 -30.82 -2.55
N ARG A 285 3.08 -29.63 -2.80
CA ARG A 285 3.50 -28.74 -3.89
C ARG A 285 3.90 -27.37 -3.38
N ASN A 286 4.88 -26.76 -4.04
CA ASN A 286 5.22 -25.36 -3.82
C ASN A 286 4.46 -24.53 -4.86
N VAL A 287 3.23 -24.11 -4.52
CA VAL A 287 2.39 -23.38 -5.48
C VAL A 287 2.94 -21.97 -5.67
N ARG A 288 3.40 -21.66 -6.89
CA ARG A 288 4.02 -20.37 -7.23
C ARG A 288 3.03 -19.36 -7.77
N LEU A 289 1.90 -19.83 -8.30
CA LEU A 289 0.83 -19.02 -8.88
C LEU A 289 -0.46 -19.81 -8.92
N VAL A 290 -1.58 -19.12 -8.72
CA VAL A 290 -2.92 -19.66 -8.94
C VAL A 290 -3.62 -18.82 -9.99
N ILE A 291 -4.13 -19.46 -11.03
CA ILE A 291 -4.96 -18.82 -12.06
C ILE A 291 -6.38 -19.30 -11.87
N ILE A 292 -7.31 -18.38 -11.63
CA ILE A 292 -8.72 -18.69 -11.41
C ILE A 292 -9.51 -18.09 -12.57
N GLY A 293 -9.98 -18.94 -13.45
CA GLY A 293 -10.86 -18.56 -14.54
C GLY A 293 -12.33 -18.69 -14.13
N SER A 294 -13.09 -17.65 -14.40
CA SER A 294 -14.52 -17.57 -14.15
C SER A 294 -15.21 -17.01 -15.40
N ARG A 295 -16.54 -17.10 -15.45
CA ARG A 295 -17.28 -16.53 -16.57
C ARG A 295 -17.72 -15.11 -16.28
N ASP A 296 -18.47 -14.93 -15.20
CA ASP A 296 -19.16 -13.69 -14.88
C ASP A 296 -18.54 -12.96 -13.67
N ALA A 297 -17.55 -13.57 -13.02
CA ALA A 297 -16.93 -13.05 -11.80
C ALA A 297 -17.97 -12.74 -10.71
N ASP A 298 -18.90 -13.68 -10.51
CA ASP A 298 -19.93 -13.55 -9.47
C ASP A 298 -19.36 -13.81 -8.06
N ASP A 299 -20.15 -13.52 -7.02
CA ASP A 299 -19.69 -13.64 -5.63
C ASP A 299 -19.30 -15.08 -5.25
N ARG A 300 -19.85 -16.09 -5.93
CA ARG A 300 -19.52 -17.50 -5.69
C ARG A 300 -18.17 -17.85 -6.31
N GLU A 301 -17.92 -17.42 -7.53
CA GLU A 301 -16.66 -17.63 -8.25
C GLU A 301 -15.52 -16.86 -7.57
N LEU A 302 -15.78 -15.62 -7.16
CA LEU A 302 -14.83 -14.76 -6.44
C LEU A 302 -14.44 -15.35 -5.07
N ALA A 303 -15.35 -16.05 -4.38
CA ALA A 303 -15.09 -16.66 -3.08
C ALA A 303 -13.97 -17.73 -3.11
N VAL A 304 -13.60 -18.24 -4.29
CA VAL A 304 -12.47 -19.17 -4.44
C VAL A 304 -11.15 -18.50 -4.02
N CYS A 305 -10.97 -17.19 -4.28
CA CYS A 305 -9.79 -16.44 -3.84
C CYS A 305 -9.63 -16.47 -2.31
N ILE A 306 -10.74 -16.29 -1.59
CA ILE A 306 -10.76 -16.34 -0.13
C ILE A 306 -10.32 -17.71 0.36
N LYS A 307 -10.80 -18.80 -0.28
CA LYS A 307 -10.44 -20.17 0.11
C LYS A 307 -8.96 -20.46 -0.13
N VAL A 308 -8.40 -20.01 -1.25
CA VAL A 308 -6.96 -20.15 -1.55
C VAL A 308 -6.12 -19.42 -0.51
N ASN A 309 -6.44 -18.16 -0.22
CA ASN A 309 -5.70 -17.36 0.76
C ASN A 309 -5.82 -17.89 2.19
N ALA A 310 -7.02 -18.35 2.59
CA ALA A 310 -7.25 -18.93 3.91
C ALA A 310 -6.46 -20.22 4.15
N LEU A 311 -6.08 -20.93 3.08
CA LEU A 311 -5.29 -22.16 3.17
C LEU A 311 -3.79 -21.90 3.37
N CYS A 312 -3.28 -20.77 2.86
CA CYS A 312 -1.87 -20.42 2.85
C CYS A 312 -1.63 -19.11 3.65
N GLN A 313 -2.01 -19.09 4.93
CA GLN A 313 -2.03 -17.86 5.75
C GLN A 313 -0.64 -17.22 5.94
N ASP A 314 0.42 -18.04 6.01
CA ASP A 314 1.78 -17.55 6.26
C ASP A 314 2.46 -17.04 4.97
N SER A 315 2.07 -17.56 3.80
CA SER A 315 2.60 -17.15 2.50
C SER A 315 1.64 -17.51 1.36
N PRO A 316 0.62 -16.68 1.10
CA PRO A 316 -0.35 -16.98 0.06
C PRO A 316 0.28 -16.80 -1.33
N PRO A 317 0.13 -17.79 -2.24
CA PRO A 317 0.63 -17.63 -3.60
C PRO A 317 -0.10 -16.47 -4.30
N PRO A 318 0.55 -15.78 -5.24
CA PRO A 318 -0.14 -14.80 -6.07
C PRO A 318 -1.32 -15.46 -6.79
N ILE A 319 -2.46 -14.78 -6.80
CA ILE A 319 -3.68 -15.21 -7.50
C ILE A 319 -3.93 -14.25 -8.66
N ILE A 320 -4.17 -14.79 -9.85
CA ILE A 320 -4.65 -14.03 -11.01
C ILE A 320 -6.06 -14.53 -11.34
N MET A 321 -7.03 -13.63 -11.38
CA MET A 321 -8.38 -13.98 -11.84
C MET A 321 -8.58 -13.66 -13.31
N SER A 322 -9.35 -14.48 -14.02
CA SER A 322 -9.72 -14.24 -15.41
C SER A 322 -11.23 -14.35 -15.59
N ALA A 323 -11.86 -13.41 -16.28
CA ALA A 323 -13.31 -13.45 -16.54
C ALA A 323 -13.71 -12.70 -17.82
N GLU A 324 -14.85 -13.06 -18.41
CA GLU A 324 -15.41 -12.41 -19.60
C GLU A 324 -16.04 -11.06 -19.25
N CYS A 325 -16.87 -11.05 -18.20
CA CYS A 325 -17.71 -9.91 -17.85
C CYS A 325 -17.21 -9.21 -16.58
N TRP A 326 -16.02 -8.60 -16.64
CA TRP A 326 -15.54 -7.79 -15.53
C TRP A 326 -16.39 -6.52 -15.36
N THR A 327 -17.11 -6.46 -14.24
CA THR A 327 -17.63 -5.20 -13.72
C THR A 327 -16.61 -4.59 -12.76
N ARG A 328 -16.62 -3.26 -12.63
CA ARG A 328 -15.75 -2.57 -11.65
C ARG A 328 -15.89 -3.15 -10.24
N THR A 329 -17.12 -3.48 -9.82
CA THR A 329 -17.39 -4.13 -8.53
C THR A 329 -16.76 -5.52 -8.44
N ALA A 330 -16.84 -6.34 -9.48
CA ALA A 330 -16.24 -7.68 -9.48
C ALA A 330 -14.71 -7.62 -9.41
N VAL A 331 -14.08 -6.68 -10.13
CA VAL A 331 -12.63 -6.47 -10.06
C VAL A 331 -12.19 -6.10 -8.64
N LEU A 332 -12.88 -5.14 -8.01
CA LEU A 332 -12.56 -4.72 -6.65
C LEU A 332 -12.79 -5.84 -5.63
N LYS A 333 -13.86 -6.63 -5.77
CA LYS A 333 -14.09 -7.81 -4.94
C LYS A 333 -12.99 -8.86 -5.13
N ALA A 334 -12.55 -9.11 -6.36
CA ALA A 334 -11.44 -10.03 -6.64
C ALA A 334 -10.16 -9.59 -5.90
N LEU A 335 -9.79 -8.32 -6.02
CA LEU A 335 -8.62 -7.76 -5.34
C LEU A 335 -8.76 -7.81 -3.81
N LYS A 336 -9.94 -7.47 -3.27
CA LYS A 336 -10.24 -7.56 -1.84
C LYS A 336 -10.15 -8.99 -1.31
N TYR A 337 -10.55 -9.97 -2.13
CA TYR A 337 -10.45 -11.39 -1.78
C TYR A 337 -9.04 -11.96 -2.02
N GLY A 338 -8.11 -11.11 -2.46
CA GLY A 338 -6.68 -11.34 -2.54
C GLY A 338 -6.20 -11.85 -3.90
N ALA A 339 -6.95 -11.61 -4.97
CA ALA A 339 -6.37 -11.58 -6.32
C ALA A 339 -5.32 -10.46 -6.39
N ARG A 340 -4.18 -10.74 -7.00
CA ARG A 340 -3.11 -9.76 -7.25
C ARG A 340 -3.18 -9.13 -8.63
N ASP A 341 -3.89 -9.77 -9.56
CA ASP A 341 -4.15 -9.25 -10.88
C ASP A 341 -5.43 -9.85 -11.46
N ILE A 342 -5.92 -9.22 -12.53
CA ILE A 342 -7.04 -9.71 -13.33
C ILE A 342 -6.65 -9.81 -14.81
N ILE A 343 -7.36 -10.67 -15.53
CA ILE A 343 -7.25 -10.87 -16.98
C ILE A 343 -8.66 -10.81 -17.57
N ILE A 344 -8.84 -9.99 -18.60
CA ILE A 344 -10.12 -9.89 -19.31
C ILE A 344 -10.15 -10.95 -20.41
N LYS A 345 -11.21 -11.77 -20.45
CA LYS A 345 -11.46 -12.74 -21.52
C LYS A 345 -12.26 -12.09 -22.65
N PRO A 346 -12.02 -12.47 -23.92
CA PRO A 346 -10.97 -13.38 -24.37
C PRO A 346 -9.58 -12.75 -24.23
N CYS A 347 -8.64 -13.49 -23.65
CA CYS A 347 -7.31 -12.98 -23.33
C CYS A 347 -6.31 -13.24 -24.47
N SER A 348 -5.39 -12.30 -24.69
CA SER A 348 -4.26 -12.54 -25.59
C SER A 348 -3.19 -13.37 -24.87
N GLY A 349 -2.56 -14.32 -25.57
CA GLY A 349 -1.50 -15.14 -24.99
C GLY A 349 -0.35 -14.31 -24.40
N ASP A 350 -0.01 -13.19 -25.04
CA ASP A 350 1.04 -12.28 -24.59
C ASP A 350 0.72 -11.61 -23.25
N ASP A 351 -0.53 -11.22 -23.02
CA ASP A 351 -0.97 -10.61 -21.75
C ASP A 351 -0.91 -11.62 -20.59
N VAL A 352 -1.36 -12.86 -20.83
CA VAL A 352 -1.28 -13.95 -19.86
C VAL A 352 0.18 -14.27 -19.52
N ILE A 353 1.05 -14.38 -20.53
CA ILE A 353 2.47 -14.68 -20.37
C ILE A 353 3.18 -13.54 -19.61
N ALA A 354 2.91 -12.27 -19.95
CA ALA A 354 3.52 -11.12 -19.29
C ALA A 354 3.18 -11.09 -17.80
N LYS A 355 1.92 -11.37 -17.44
CA LYS A 355 1.48 -11.46 -16.05
C LYS A 355 2.11 -12.65 -15.33
N ILE A 356 2.13 -13.84 -15.94
CA ILE A 356 2.80 -15.02 -15.34
C ILE A 356 4.27 -14.74 -15.05
N ARG A 357 5.01 -14.15 -16.01
CA ARG A 357 6.44 -13.82 -15.80
C ARG A 357 6.63 -12.87 -14.62
N ARG A 358 5.78 -11.85 -14.51
CA ARG A 358 5.80 -10.87 -13.42
C ARG A 358 5.63 -11.54 -12.05
N TYR A 359 4.61 -12.38 -11.88
CA TYR A 359 4.28 -12.95 -10.57
C TYR A 359 5.14 -14.17 -10.21
N CYS A 360 5.61 -14.94 -11.20
CA CYS A 360 6.53 -16.05 -10.98
C CYS A 360 8.01 -15.64 -10.92
N HIS A 361 8.33 -14.35 -11.09
CA HIS A 361 9.71 -13.81 -11.13
C HIS A 361 10.60 -14.53 -12.14
N LEU A 362 10.05 -14.86 -13.32
CA LEU A 362 10.80 -15.51 -14.38
C LEU A 362 11.66 -14.47 -15.12
N PRO A 363 12.91 -14.80 -15.50
CA PRO A 363 13.76 -13.88 -16.24
C PRO A 363 13.11 -13.50 -17.58
N ALA A 364 13.22 -12.22 -17.95
CA ALA A 364 12.84 -11.76 -19.27
C ALA A 364 13.88 -12.28 -20.27
N ASN A 365 13.45 -13.15 -21.18
CA ASN A 365 14.24 -13.52 -22.36
C ASN A 365 14.23 -12.39 -23.39
#